data_AF-A0A2T2TIJ9-F1
#
_entry.id   AF-A0A2T2TIJ9-F1
#
_cell.length_a   1.000
_cell.length_b   1.000
_cell.length_c   1.000
_cell.angle_alpha   90.00
_cell.angle_beta   90.00
_cell.angle_gamma   90.00
#
_symmetry.space_group_name_H-M   'P 1'
#
loop_
_entity.id
_entity.type
_entity.pdbx_description
1 polymer ?
#
loop_
_entity_poly.entity_id
_entity_poly.type
_entity_poly.pdbx_seq_one_letter_code
_entity_poly.pdbx_strand_id
1 'polypeptide(L)'
;MAFPSLPQIVLALGLLILGLGIGVVVEKLIQSWIERWAEDTPWRGDNIIVRALRGMPIFWGLAAGSFMATYTIDRDEYALIFSQLQNFISAILLGSVTIFAARLASGFIRTYSGKEDTVLPSTSLVPLLVRLSIYVIGVLMIISVLGFEITPILTGIGVGGVAVALGLQDTLSNVFAGVYLIAARQVTPGDYVQLEEGQEGEVQDINWRSACKTRSRTCLQAST
;
A
#
# COMPACT_ATOMS: atom_id res chain seq x y z
N MET A 1 27.98 18.54 33.43
CA MET A 1 28.33 18.88 32.04
C MET A 1 29.63 18.20 31.67
N ALA A 2 29.64 16.87 31.63
CA ALA A 2 30.77 16.13 31.08
C ALA A 2 30.56 16.05 29.56
N PHE A 3 31.40 16.75 28.79
CA PHE A 3 31.37 16.63 27.33
C PHE A 3 31.71 15.19 26.92
N PRO A 4 31.08 14.66 25.85
CA PRO A 4 31.44 13.35 25.32
C PRO A 4 32.93 13.30 25.03
N SER A 5 33.55 12.16 25.36
CA SER A 5 34.99 11.99 25.18
C SER A 5 35.35 12.04 23.68
N LEU A 6 36.51 12.62 23.35
CA LEU A 6 37.05 12.65 21.96
C LEU A 6 36.90 11.31 21.20
N PRO A 7 37.19 10.12 21.77
CA PRO A 7 36.98 8.86 21.06
C PRO A 7 35.52 8.55 20.70
N GLN A 8 34.55 8.94 21.55
CA GLN A 8 33.12 8.74 21.25
C GLN A 8 32.66 9.61 20.07
N ILE A 9 33.16 10.84 19.97
CA ILE A 9 32.86 11.74 18.86
C ILE A 9 33.43 11.19 17.55
N VAL A 10 34.68 10.71 17.58
CA VAL A 10 35.33 10.11 16.40
C VAL A 10 34.57 8.85 15.93
N LEU A 11 34.12 8.01 16.85
CA LEU A 11 33.36 6.80 16.53
C LEU A 11 31.97 7.12 15.96
N ALA A 12 31.28 8.12 16.51
CA ALA A 12 30.00 8.60 15.98
C ALA A 12 30.13 9.17 14.56
N LEU A 13 31.16 9.99 14.32
CA LEU A 13 31.47 10.51 12.97
C LEU A 13 31.84 9.38 12.00
N GLY A 14 32.60 8.39 12.46
CA GLY A 14 32.94 7.20 11.68
C GLY A 14 31.71 6.40 11.24
N LEU A 15 30.75 6.17 12.14
CA LEU A 15 29.50 5.48 11.83
C LEU A 15 28.60 6.28 10.87
N LEU A 16 28.57 7.61 11.00
CA LEU A 16 27.86 8.48 10.05
C LEU A 16 28.45 8.39 8.64
N ILE A 17 29.77 8.48 8.52
CA ILE A 17 30.47 8.36 7.24
C ILE A 17 30.26 6.96 6.65
N LEU A 18 30.31 5.91 7.48
CA LEU A 18 30.11 4.54 7.06
C LEU A 18 28.66 4.29 6.60
N GLY A 19 27.66 4.80 7.31
CA GLY A 19 26.24 4.72 6.91
C GLY A 19 25.97 5.46 5.60
N LEU A 20 26.55 6.64 5.42
CA LEU A 20 26.49 7.40 4.17
C LEU A 20 27.18 6.64 3.02
N GLY A 21 28.35 6.06 3.28
CA GLY A 21 29.10 5.24 2.34
C GLY A 21 28.29 4.02 1.88
N ILE A 22 27.68 3.29 2.81
CA ILE A 22 26.78 2.17 2.50
C ILE A 22 25.60 2.66 1.65
N GLY A 23 24.96 3.77 2.03
CA GLY A 23 23.83 4.33 1.27
C GLY A 23 24.19 4.66 -0.19
N VAL A 24 25.36 5.26 -0.41
CA VAL A 24 25.86 5.57 -1.76
C VAL A 24 26.24 4.31 -2.54
N VAL A 25 26.88 3.34 -1.89
CA VAL A 25 27.22 2.04 -2.52
C VAL A 25 25.95 1.32 -2.94
N VAL A 26 24.95 1.23 -2.06
CA VAL A 26 23.66 0.60 -2.34
C VAL A 26 22.94 1.32 -3.47
N GLU A 27 22.93 2.65 -3.52
CA GLU A 27 22.34 3.37 -4.65
C GLU A 27 23.06 3.06 -5.96
N LYS A 28 24.41 3.06 -5.98
CA LYS A 28 25.18 2.69 -7.17
C LYS A 28 24.94 1.23 -7.58
N LEU A 29 24.81 0.32 -6.62
CA LEU A 29 24.52 -1.10 -6.87
C LEU A 29 23.14 -1.27 -7.48
N ILE A 30 22.13 -0.59 -6.91
CA ILE A 30 20.76 -0.57 -7.42
C ILE A 30 20.75 -0.03 -8.86
N GLN A 31 21.40 1.12 -9.12
CA GLN A 31 21.48 1.68 -10.47
C GLN A 31 22.19 0.73 -11.45
N SER A 32 23.33 0.17 -11.06
CA SER A 32 24.11 -0.76 -11.91
C SER A 32 23.37 -2.07 -12.16
N TRP A 33 22.60 -2.54 -11.19
CA TRP A 33 21.78 -3.75 -11.31
C TRP A 33 20.58 -3.51 -12.23
N ILE A 34 19.93 -2.35 -12.07
CA ILE A 34 18.82 -1.91 -12.92
C ILE A 34 19.25 -1.75 -14.36
N GLU A 35 20.36 -1.06 -14.65
CA GLU A 35 20.83 -0.87 -16.02
C GLU A 35 21.16 -2.20 -16.70
N ARG A 36 21.68 -3.16 -15.96
CA ARG A 36 21.98 -4.52 -16.46
C ARG A 36 20.73 -5.36 -16.69
N TRP A 37 19.65 -5.13 -15.94
CA TRP A 37 18.43 -5.94 -15.98
C TRP A 37 17.33 -5.33 -16.85
N ALA A 38 17.40 -4.02 -17.09
CA ALA A 38 16.46 -3.27 -17.92
C ALA A 38 16.56 -3.61 -19.42
N GLU A 39 17.68 -4.18 -19.88
CA GLU A 39 17.81 -4.65 -21.26
C GLU A 39 17.15 -6.02 -21.51
N ASP A 40 17.03 -6.86 -20.47
CA ASP A 40 16.62 -8.26 -20.61
C ASP A 40 15.21 -8.58 -20.09
N THR A 41 14.51 -7.65 -19.42
CA THR A 41 13.19 -7.92 -18.83
C THR A 41 12.02 -7.23 -19.54
N PRO A 42 11.06 -7.99 -20.13
CA PRO A 42 9.84 -7.43 -20.75
C PRO A 42 8.79 -6.95 -19.73
N TRP A 43 9.18 -6.67 -18.48
CA TRP A 43 8.26 -6.48 -17.36
C TRP A 43 7.86 -5.01 -17.18
N ARG A 44 6.55 -4.74 -17.35
CA ARG A 44 5.92 -3.41 -17.38
C ARG A 44 6.04 -2.58 -16.09
N GLY A 45 6.53 -3.17 -15.00
CA GLY A 45 6.69 -2.51 -13.69
C GLY A 45 8.12 -2.04 -13.37
N ASP A 46 9.13 -2.40 -14.18
CA ASP A 46 10.54 -2.17 -13.83
C ASP A 46 10.83 -0.67 -13.63
N ASN A 47 10.49 0.14 -14.64
CA ASN A 47 10.63 1.60 -14.60
C ASN A 47 9.90 2.30 -13.43
N ILE A 48 8.93 1.66 -12.78
CA ILE A 48 8.23 2.21 -11.61
C ILE A 48 9.03 1.95 -10.35
N ILE A 49 9.50 0.71 -10.16
CA ILE A 49 10.36 0.31 -9.05
C ILE A 49 11.64 1.14 -9.06
N VAL A 50 12.29 1.23 -10.23
CA VAL A 50 13.50 2.02 -10.47
C VAL A 50 13.33 3.48 -10.05
N ARG A 51 12.25 4.13 -10.52
CA ARG A 51 11.99 5.54 -10.20
C ARG A 51 11.60 5.75 -8.74
N ALA A 52 10.97 4.77 -8.10
CA ALA A 52 10.66 4.84 -6.68
C ALA A 52 11.92 4.68 -5.81
N LEU A 53 12.85 3.79 -6.20
CA LEU A 53 14.08 3.49 -5.46
C LEU A 53 15.20 4.51 -5.66
N ARG A 54 15.18 5.36 -6.69
CA ARG A 54 16.22 6.39 -6.89
C ARG A 54 16.21 7.43 -5.76
N GLY A 55 17.38 7.73 -5.19
CA GLY A 55 17.58 8.71 -4.10
C GLY A 55 17.14 8.25 -2.70
N MET A 56 16.38 7.16 -2.58
CA MET A 56 15.87 6.63 -1.30
C MET A 56 16.97 5.96 -0.43
N PRO A 57 17.89 5.15 -1.00
CA PRO A 57 18.89 4.42 -0.22
C PRO A 57 19.92 5.32 0.45
N ILE A 58 20.29 6.46 -0.16
CA ILE A 58 21.16 7.46 0.50
C ILE A 58 20.48 8.01 1.75
N PHE A 59 19.19 8.34 1.63
CA PHE A 59 18.43 8.87 2.76
C PHE A 59 18.31 7.86 3.91
N TRP A 60 18.04 6.58 3.59
CA TRP A 60 17.99 5.51 4.60
C TRP A 60 19.36 5.18 5.19
N GLY A 61 20.43 5.20 4.38
CA GLY A 61 21.79 4.99 4.85
C GLY A 61 22.27 6.08 5.82
N LEU A 62 21.97 7.34 5.51
CA LEU A 62 22.30 8.47 6.38
C LEU A 62 21.52 8.43 7.70
N ALA A 63 20.22 8.12 7.63
CA ALA A 63 19.39 8.02 8.83
C ALA A 63 19.75 6.79 9.69
N ALA A 64 20.11 5.65 9.09
CA ALA A 64 20.62 4.48 9.80
C ALA A 64 21.97 4.77 10.48
N GLY A 65 22.89 5.48 9.80
CA GLY A 65 24.15 5.94 10.39
C GLY A 65 23.92 6.90 11.56
N SER A 66 23.00 7.85 11.40
CA SER A 66 22.59 8.76 12.48
C SER A 66 21.96 8.02 13.66
N PHE A 67 21.16 6.99 13.41
CA PHE A 67 20.56 6.15 14.45
C PHE A 67 21.62 5.30 15.16
N MET A 68 22.59 4.72 14.45
CA MET A 68 23.68 3.94 15.07
C MET A 68 24.63 4.80 15.92
N ALA A 69 24.94 6.02 15.48
CA ALA A 69 25.74 6.97 16.25
C ALA A 69 25.12 7.28 17.62
N THR A 70 23.81 7.05 17.76
CA THR A 70 23.10 7.26 19.01
C THR A 70 23.35 6.16 20.07
N TYR A 71 24.00 5.05 19.73
CA TYR A 71 24.34 4.00 20.69
C TYR A 71 25.72 4.17 21.32
N THR A 72 26.51 5.14 20.85
CA THR A 72 27.93 5.30 21.23
C THR A 72 28.14 6.32 22.35
N ILE A 73 27.09 7.06 22.73
CA ILE A 73 27.13 8.13 23.74
C ILE A 73 26.32 7.66 24.96
N ASP A 74 26.90 7.81 26.16
CA ASP A 74 26.21 7.50 27.43
C ASP A 74 24.95 8.35 27.59
N ARG A 75 23.81 7.69 27.76
CA ARG A 75 22.49 8.33 27.64
C ARG A 75 22.00 9.01 28.91
N ASP A 76 22.66 8.79 30.05
CA ASP A 76 22.13 9.14 31.37
C ASP A 76 22.05 10.66 31.63
N GLU A 77 22.97 11.47 31.07
CA GLU A 77 22.96 12.93 31.26
C GLU A 77 22.03 13.67 30.26
N TYR A 78 21.60 13.01 29.16
CA TYR A 78 20.85 13.64 28.05
C TYR A 78 19.60 12.88 27.57
N ALA A 79 19.12 11.89 28.33
CA ALA A 79 18.09 10.93 27.91
C ALA A 79 16.82 11.54 27.28
N LEU A 80 16.35 12.69 27.78
CA LEU A 80 15.14 13.36 27.29
C LEU A 80 15.33 14.00 25.90
N ILE A 81 16.42 14.74 25.69
CA ILE A 81 16.72 15.37 24.39
C ILE A 81 17.00 14.28 23.35
N PHE A 82 17.65 13.21 23.80
CA PHE A 82 18.07 12.11 22.96
C PHE A 82 16.93 11.24 22.44
N SER A 83 15.98 10.91 23.32
CA SER A 83 14.77 10.17 22.95
C SER A 83 13.90 10.98 21.98
N GLN A 84 13.76 12.28 22.20
CA GLN A 84 13.05 13.17 21.26
C GLN A 84 13.72 13.18 19.89
N LEU A 85 15.04 13.36 19.83
CA LEU A 85 15.79 13.38 18.57
C LEU A 85 15.67 12.05 17.81
N GLN A 86 15.73 10.92 18.53
CA GLN A 86 15.56 9.59 17.96
C GLN A 86 14.14 9.36 17.42
N ASN A 87 13.11 9.84 18.13
CA ASN A 87 11.72 9.79 17.66
C ASN A 87 11.50 10.65 16.41
N PHE A 88 12.15 11.82 16.32
CA PHE A 88 12.10 12.65 15.11
C PHE A 88 12.77 11.96 13.91
N ILE A 89 13.96 11.37 14.09
CA ILE A 89 14.66 10.65 13.02
C ILE A 89 13.84 9.46 12.53
N SER A 90 13.27 8.68 13.45
CA SER A 90 12.44 7.52 13.10
C SER A 90 11.11 7.92 12.45
N ALA A 91 10.46 9.00 12.90
CA ALA A 91 9.27 9.56 12.24
C ALA A 91 9.56 9.99 10.79
N ILE A 92 10.69 10.65 10.56
CA ILE A 92 11.14 11.08 9.23
C ILE A 92 11.44 9.86 8.33
N LEU A 93 12.15 8.87 8.85
CA LEU A 93 12.43 7.60 8.15
C LEU A 93 11.15 6.91 7.71
N LEU A 94 10.21 6.76 8.63
CA LEU A 94 8.95 6.09 8.42
C LEU A 94 8.04 6.85 7.43
N GLY A 95 8.02 8.18 7.51
CA GLY A 95 7.34 9.02 6.51
C GLY A 95 7.93 8.85 5.11
N SER A 96 9.25 8.74 5.03
CA SER A 96 9.96 8.43 3.79
C SER A 96 9.53 7.07 3.22
N VAL A 97 9.57 6.02 4.04
CA VAL A 97 9.09 4.66 3.66
C VAL A 97 7.64 4.69 3.20
N THR A 98 6.77 5.44 3.88
CA THR A 98 5.36 5.59 3.52
C THR A 98 5.19 6.21 2.15
N ILE A 99 5.91 7.30 1.85
CA ILE A 99 5.86 7.96 0.54
C ILE A 99 6.37 7.02 -0.55
N PHE A 100 7.43 6.27 -0.28
CA PHE A 100 7.94 5.25 -1.20
C PHE A 100 6.88 4.17 -1.48
N ALA A 101 6.25 3.61 -0.45
CA ALA A 101 5.17 2.64 -0.60
C ALA A 101 3.97 3.20 -1.38
N ALA A 102 3.58 4.45 -1.11
CA ALA A 102 2.49 5.12 -1.81
C ALA A 102 2.80 5.33 -3.31
N ARG A 103 4.05 5.71 -3.64
CA ARG A 103 4.52 5.85 -5.02
C ARG A 103 4.54 4.51 -5.74
N LEU A 104 5.02 3.47 -5.07
CA LEU A 104 5.08 2.11 -5.62
C LEU A 104 3.68 1.57 -5.93
N ALA A 105 2.76 1.64 -4.95
CA ALA A 105 1.37 1.23 -5.13
C ALA A 105 0.69 2.01 -6.25
N SER A 106 0.86 3.34 -6.30
CA SER A 106 0.29 4.18 -7.36
C SER A 106 0.83 3.82 -8.74
N GLY A 107 2.11 3.47 -8.83
CA GLY A 107 2.72 3.03 -10.08
C GLY A 107 2.16 1.69 -10.56
N PHE A 108 2.08 0.69 -9.67
CA PHE A 108 1.49 -0.61 -10.01
C PHE A 108 0.04 -0.48 -10.49
N ILE A 109 -0.78 0.30 -9.77
CA ILE A 109 -2.18 0.50 -10.15
C ILE A 109 -2.28 1.11 -11.54
N ARG A 110 -1.43 2.10 -11.89
CA ARG A 110 -1.43 2.69 -13.24
C ARG A 110 -1.07 1.67 -14.33
N THR A 111 -0.12 0.77 -14.07
CA THR A 111 0.29 -0.26 -15.04
C THR A 111 -0.79 -1.32 -15.26
N TYR A 112 -1.46 -1.76 -14.20
CA TYR A 112 -2.53 -2.77 -14.30
C TYR A 112 -3.86 -2.18 -14.78
N SER A 113 -4.11 -0.89 -14.52
CA SER A 113 -5.37 -0.23 -14.89
C SER A 113 -5.49 0.09 -16.38
N GLY A 114 -4.45 -0.17 -17.19
CA GLY A 114 -4.50 -0.40 -18.63
C GLY A 114 -5.43 0.50 -19.46
N LYS A 115 -5.53 1.80 -19.15
CA LYS A 115 -6.42 2.72 -19.88
C LYS A 115 -5.65 3.90 -20.44
N GLU A 116 -5.75 3.93 -21.77
CA GLU A 116 -5.43 4.96 -22.75
C GLU A 116 -5.65 6.38 -22.23
N ASP A 117 -4.81 7.28 -22.74
CA ASP A 117 -4.86 8.73 -22.66
C ASP A 117 -6.29 9.28 -22.81
N THR A 118 -7.05 9.27 -21.73
CA THR A 118 -8.36 9.91 -21.66
C THR A 118 -8.25 11.07 -20.69
N VAL A 119 -8.52 12.25 -21.24
CA VAL A 119 -8.37 13.59 -20.70
C VAL A 119 -9.43 13.89 -19.61
N LEU A 120 -9.87 12.87 -18.87
CA LEU A 120 -10.72 13.00 -17.70
C LEU A 120 -9.90 12.58 -16.47
N PRO A 121 -10.01 13.31 -15.34
CA PRO A 121 -9.20 13.03 -14.16
C PRO A 121 -9.40 11.57 -13.78
N SER A 122 -8.32 10.81 -13.81
CA SER A 122 -8.23 9.39 -13.49
C SER A 122 -8.47 9.15 -11.99
N THR A 123 -9.58 9.63 -11.44
CA THR A 123 -10.03 9.40 -10.08
C THR A 123 -10.88 8.13 -10.08
N SER A 124 -10.28 7.01 -10.55
CA SER A 124 -10.85 5.71 -10.21
C SER A 124 -10.87 5.62 -8.68
N LEU A 125 -11.99 5.21 -8.11
CA LEU A 125 -12.15 5.14 -6.65
C LEU A 125 -11.11 4.21 -6.02
N VAL A 126 -10.67 3.18 -6.76
CA VAL A 126 -9.69 2.19 -6.30
C VAL A 126 -8.31 2.79 -5.99
N PRO A 127 -7.60 3.49 -6.90
CA PRO A 127 -6.32 4.14 -6.57
C PRO A 127 -6.45 5.20 -5.48
N LEU A 128 -7.58 5.90 -5.39
CA LEU A 128 -7.82 6.85 -4.31
C LEU A 128 -7.88 6.14 -2.96
N LEU A 129 -8.64 5.05 -2.86
CA LEU A 129 -8.77 4.24 -1.63
C LEU A 129 -7.44 3.60 -1.21
N VAL A 130 -6.67 3.06 -2.17
CA VAL A 130 -5.34 2.47 -1.87
C VAL A 130 -4.37 3.54 -1.41
N ARG A 131 -4.36 4.71 -2.06
CA ARG A 131 -3.47 5.80 -1.65
C ARG A 131 -3.86 6.36 -0.28
N LEU A 132 -5.16 6.50 -0.02
CA LEU A 132 -5.68 6.93 1.26
C LEU A 132 -5.29 5.95 2.37
N SER A 133 -5.45 4.64 2.16
CA SER A 133 -5.11 3.64 3.16
C SER A 133 -3.62 3.64 3.51
N ILE A 134 -2.73 3.78 2.53
CA ILE A 134 -1.28 3.87 2.77
C ILE A 134 -0.94 5.11 3.60
N TYR A 135 -1.54 6.27 3.30
CA TYR A 135 -1.30 7.48 4.09
C TYR A 135 -1.85 7.36 5.51
N VAL A 136 -3.05 6.81 5.68
CA VAL A 136 -3.63 6.60 7.02
C VAL A 136 -2.72 5.71 7.86
N ILE A 137 -2.26 4.58 7.32
CA ILE A 137 -1.33 3.68 8.02
C ILE A 137 -0.01 4.39 8.34
N GLY A 138 0.55 5.13 7.38
CA GLY A 138 1.81 5.85 7.58
C GLY A 138 1.71 6.94 8.65
N VAL A 139 0.62 7.70 8.66
CA VAL A 139 0.36 8.73 9.69
C VAL A 139 0.21 8.08 11.07
N LEU A 140 -0.54 6.98 11.18
CA LEU A 140 -0.68 6.25 12.45
C LEU A 140 0.66 5.76 12.98
N MET A 141 1.49 5.20 12.11
CA MET A 141 2.82 4.74 12.47
C MET A 141 3.71 5.92 12.95
N ILE A 142 3.62 7.09 12.31
CA ILE A 142 4.36 8.30 12.74
C ILE A 142 3.90 8.75 14.12
N ILE A 143 2.59 8.82 14.35
CA ILE A 143 1.99 9.19 15.63
C ILE A 143 2.45 8.22 16.74
N SER A 144 2.52 6.92 16.43
CA SER A 144 3.01 5.90 17.36
C SER A 144 4.46 6.13 17.77
N VAL A 145 5.33 6.51 16.83
CA VAL A 145 6.75 6.78 17.10
C VAL A 145 6.93 8.05 17.92
N LEU A 146 6.03 9.03 17.78
CA LEU A 146 6.02 10.23 18.61
C LEU A 146 5.57 9.97 20.06
N GLY A 147 5.19 8.72 20.39
CA GLY A 147 4.82 8.29 21.74
C GLY A 147 3.34 8.47 22.08
N PHE A 148 2.49 8.77 21.10
CA PHE A 148 1.04 8.81 21.30
C PHE A 148 0.44 7.42 21.17
N GLU A 149 -0.55 7.12 22.01
CA GLU A 149 -1.30 5.87 21.93
C GLU A 149 -2.18 5.86 20.66
N ILE A 150 -1.90 4.92 19.76
CA ILE A 150 -2.68 4.73 18.53
C ILE A 150 -3.89 3.83 18.73
N THR A 151 -3.97 3.11 19.85
CA THR A 151 -5.04 2.15 20.17
C THR A 151 -6.44 2.75 20.05
N PRO A 152 -6.75 3.95 20.58
CA PRO A 152 -8.08 4.55 20.44
C PRO A 152 -8.44 4.85 18.97
N ILE A 153 -7.46 5.31 18.18
CA ILE A 153 -7.68 5.63 16.77
C ILE A 153 -7.90 4.36 15.96
N LEU A 154 -7.07 3.32 16.17
CA LEU A 154 -7.27 2.02 15.54
C LEU A 154 -8.62 1.42 15.92
N THR A 155 -9.03 1.54 17.18
CA THR A 155 -10.33 1.05 17.65
C THR A 155 -11.46 1.78 16.92
N GLY A 156 -11.39 3.11 16.81
CA GLY A 156 -12.37 3.90 16.06
C GLY A 156 -12.44 3.53 14.58
N ILE A 157 -11.31 3.36 13.91
CA ILE A 157 -11.25 2.91 12.51
C ILE A 157 -11.80 1.48 12.37
N GLY A 158 -11.51 0.59 13.32
CA GLY A 158 -12.00 -0.78 13.33
C GLY A 158 -13.53 -0.83 13.44
N VAL A 159 -14.10 -0.13 14.42
CA VAL A 159 -15.57 -0.04 14.58
C VAL A 159 -16.22 0.66 13.39
N GLY A 160 -15.62 1.73 12.88
CA GLY A 160 -16.09 2.42 11.67
C GLY A 160 -16.06 1.52 10.44
N GLY A 161 -15.04 0.68 10.29
CA GLY A 161 -14.93 -0.31 9.21
C GLY A 161 -16.04 -1.37 9.28
N VAL A 162 -16.40 -1.83 10.48
CA VAL A 162 -17.54 -2.74 10.68
C VAL A 162 -18.85 -2.06 10.27
N ALA A 163 -19.07 -0.80 10.66
CA ALA A 163 -20.27 -0.07 10.26
C ALA A 163 -20.38 0.08 8.73
N VAL A 164 -19.27 0.38 8.04
CA VAL A 164 -19.22 0.43 6.57
C VAL A 164 -19.48 -0.95 5.96
N ALA A 165 -18.91 -2.02 6.52
CA ALA A 165 -19.12 -3.38 6.04
C ALA A 165 -20.59 -3.82 6.15
N LEU A 166 -21.26 -3.50 7.26
CA LEU A 166 -22.69 -3.76 7.44
C LEU A 166 -23.54 -2.99 6.44
N GLY A 167 -23.20 -1.72 6.16
CA GLY A 167 -23.90 -0.93 5.14
C GLY A 167 -23.69 -1.43 3.70
N LEU A 168 -22.66 -2.24 3.45
CA LEU A 168 -22.34 -2.83 2.15
C LEU A 168 -22.65 -4.33 2.08
N GLN A 169 -23.26 -4.91 3.12
CA GLN A 169 -23.47 -6.35 3.24
C GLN A 169 -24.23 -6.92 2.03
N ASP A 170 -25.31 -6.26 1.59
CA ASP A 170 -26.12 -6.71 0.46
C ASP A 170 -25.35 -6.66 -0.85
N THR A 171 -24.54 -5.62 -1.05
CA THR A 171 -23.70 -5.47 -2.24
C THR A 171 -22.63 -6.56 -2.29
N LEU A 172 -21.98 -6.85 -1.15
CA LEU A 172 -20.98 -7.90 -1.05
C LEU A 172 -21.60 -9.29 -1.27
N SER A 173 -22.78 -9.55 -0.70
CA SER A 173 -23.53 -10.79 -0.91
C SER A 173 -23.80 -11.04 -2.39
N ASN A 174 -24.29 -10.03 -3.10
CA ASN A 174 -24.58 -10.11 -4.53
C ASN A 174 -23.32 -10.37 -5.38
N VAL A 175 -22.19 -9.75 -5.04
CA VAL A 175 -20.91 -9.99 -5.72
C VAL A 175 -20.41 -11.41 -5.48
N PHE A 176 -20.46 -11.90 -4.24
CA PHE A 176 -20.02 -13.26 -3.91
C PHE A 176 -20.91 -14.32 -4.56
N ALA A 177 -22.22 -14.11 -4.64
CA ALA A 177 -23.14 -14.97 -5.37
C ALA A 177 -22.75 -15.07 -6.86
N GLY A 178 -22.47 -13.93 -7.51
CA GLY A 178 -22.02 -13.90 -8.90
C GLY A 178 -20.69 -14.63 -9.13
N VAL A 179 -19.69 -14.41 -8.26
CA VAL A 179 -18.39 -15.11 -8.35
C VAL A 179 -18.55 -16.60 -8.11
N TYR A 180 -19.36 -16.99 -7.12
CA TYR A 180 -19.63 -18.40 -6.80
C TYR A 180 -20.30 -19.12 -7.98
N LEU A 181 -21.30 -18.52 -8.62
CA LEU A 181 -21.96 -19.10 -9.80
C LEU A 181 -20.97 -19.35 -10.95
N ILE A 182 -20.09 -18.39 -11.24
CA ILE A 182 -19.06 -18.51 -12.28
C ILE A 182 -18.05 -19.62 -11.90
N ALA A 183 -17.60 -19.65 -10.64
CA ALA A 183 -16.63 -20.62 -10.16
C ALA A 183 -17.19 -22.05 -10.13
N ALA A 184 -18.45 -22.20 -9.73
CA ALA A 184 -19.12 -23.49 -9.64
C ALA A 184 -19.54 -24.05 -11.01
N ARG A 185 -19.49 -23.24 -12.09
CA ARG A 185 -19.99 -23.58 -13.43
C ARG A 185 -21.39 -24.24 -13.39
N GLN A 186 -22.21 -23.89 -12.41
CA GLN A 186 -23.50 -24.56 -12.17
C GLN A 186 -24.58 -24.17 -13.17
N VAL A 187 -24.31 -23.17 -14.02
CA VAL A 187 -25.21 -22.76 -15.09
C VAL A 187 -24.39 -22.66 -16.37
N THR A 188 -24.62 -23.60 -17.27
CA THR A 188 -24.07 -23.53 -18.63
C THR A 188 -25.06 -22.73 -19.47
N PRO A 189 -24.64 -21.77 -20.31
CA PRO A 189 -25.55 -21.15 -21.27
C PRO A 189 -26.24 -22.25 -22.09
N GLY A 190 -27.58 -22.30 -22.05
CA GLY A 190 -28.39 -23.37 -22.63
C GLY A 190 -29.18 -24.25 -21.64
N ASP A 191 -28.99 -24.10 -20.32
CA ASP A 191 -29.84 -24.80 -19.34
C ASP A 191 -31.24 -24.17 -19.25
N TYR A 192 -32.26 -25.04 -19.20
CA TYR A 192 -33.67 -24.66 -19.05
C TYR A 192 -33.99 -24.58 -17.57
N VAL A 193 -34.34 -23.39 -17.09
CA VAL A 193 -34.56 -23.15 -15.65
C VAL A 193 -35.99 -22.66 -15.45
N GLN A 194 -36.70 -23.29 -14.52
CA GLN A 194 -38.05 -22.92 -14.12
C GLN A 194 -37.96 -22.22 -12.75
N LEU A 195 -38.32 -20.93 -12.73
CA LEU A 195 -38.35 -20.14 -11.50
C LEU A 195 -39.64 -20.43 -10.72
N GLU A 196 -39.61 -20.27 -9.39
CA GLU A 196 -40.77 -20.52 -8.50
C GLU A 196 -42.04 -19.73 -8.88
N GLU A 197 -41.88 -18.62 -9.61
CA GLU A 197 -42.99 -17.80 -10.11
C GLU A 197 -43.62 -18.31 -11.42
N GLY A 198 -43.31 -19.53 -11.85
CA GLY A 198 -43.90 -20.14 -13.06
C GLY A 198 -43.40 -19.54 -14.38
N GLN A 199 -42.28 -18.82 -14.35
CA GLN A 199 -41.63 -18.28 -15.54
C GLN A 199 -40.57 -19.27 -16.05
N GLU A 200 -40.72 -19.69 -17.31
CA GLU A 200 -39.83 -20.62 -18.00
C GLU A 200 -38.98 -19.88 -19.04
N GLY A 201 -37.69 -20.18 -19.10
CA GLY A 201 -36.80 -19.61 -20.10
C GLY A 201 -35.43 -20.30 -20.15
N GLU A 202 -34.77 -20.15 -21.29
CA GLU A 202 -33.42 -20.66 -21.56
C GLU A 202 -32.37 -19.60 -21.18
N VAL A 203 -31.32 -19.99 -20.45
CA VAL A 203 -30.26 -19.06 -20.00
C VAL A 203 -29.34 -18.70 -21.17
N GLN A 204 -29.49 -17.49 -21.71
CA GLN A 204 -28.71 -17.02 -22.87
C GLN A 204 -27.30 -16.52 -22.55
N ASP A 205 -27.09 -15.86 -21.40
CA ASP A 205 -25.77 -15.32 -21.05
C ASP A 205 -25.66 -14.99 -19.54
N ILE A 206 -24.45 -15.07 -18.98
CA ILE A 206 -24.17 -14.78 -17.56
C ILE A 206 -23.18 -13.62 -17.51
N ASN A 207 -23.66 -12.43 -17.15
CA ASN A 207 -22.80 -11.27 -16.88
C ASN A 207 -22.56 -11.15 -15.37
N TRP A 208 -21.35 -10.77 -14.96
CA TRP A 208 -20.94 -10.59 -13.55
C TRP A 208 -21.82 -9.60 -12.74
N ARG A 209 -22.70 -8.84 -13.40
CA ARG A 209 -23.69 -7.94 -12.77
C ARG A 209 -25.15 -8.39 -12.91
N SER A 210 -25.47 -9.34 -13.78
CA SER A 210 -26.86 -9.73 -14.08
C SER A 210 -26.90 -11.04 -14.86
N ALA A 211 -27.65 -12.03 -14.36
CA ALA A 211 -28.00 -13.23 -15.11
C ALA A 211 -29.51 -13.19 -15.37
N CYS A 212 -29.93 -12.76 -16.56
CA CYS A 212 -31.10 -13.26 -17.30
C CYS A 212 -31.42 -12.35 -18.49
N LYS A 213 -31.57 -12.94 -19.69
CA LYS A 213 -32.21 -12.31 -20.85
C LYS A 213 -33.30 -13.26 -21.36
N THR A 214 -34.49 -13.17 -20.80
CA THR A 214 -35.69 -13.85 -21.31
C THR A 214 -36.31 -13.07 -22.46
N ARG A 215 -36.90 -13.78 -23.43
CA ARG A 215 -37.51 -13.25 -24.66
C ARG A 215 -38.79 -12.41 -24.43
N SER A 216 -39.22 -12.23 -23.19
CA SER A 216 -40.25 -11.26 -22.79
C SER A 216 -39.58 -10.14 -21.98
N ARG A 217 -39.91 -8.89 -22.30
CA ARG A 217 -39.23 -7.64 -21.91
C ARG A 217 -39.28 -7.28 -20.41
N THR A 218 -38.93 -8.19 -19.51
CA THR A 218 -38.96 -7.91 -18.07
C THR A 218 -37.70 -8.45 -17.41
N CYS A 219 -36.72 -7.57 -17.19
CA CYS A 219 -35.62 -7.86 -16.30
C CYS A 219 -36.16 -7.82 -14.86
N LEU A 220 -36.34 -8.98 -14.24
CA LEU A 220 -36.56 -9.05 -12.80
C LEU A 220 -35.23 -8.83 -12.10
N GLN A 221 -35.12 -7.71 -11.38
CA GLN A 221 -34.09 -7.56 -10.35
C GLN A 221 -34.29 -8.68 -9.34
N ALA A 222 -33.24 -9.47 -9.09
CA ALA A 222 -33.21 -10.35 -7.94
C ALA A 222 -33.22 -9.46 -6.68
N SER A 223 -34.42 -9.26 -6.12
CA SER A 223 -34.59 -8.79 -4.75
C SER A 223 -34.51 -10.00 -3.84
N THR A 224 -33.43 -10.09 -3.08
CA THR A 224 -33.41 -10.72 -1.77
C THR A 224 -32.61 -9.84 -0.84
#